data_AF-A0A2V7BIZ0-F1
#
_entry.id   AF-A0A2V7BIZ0-F1
#
_cell.length_a   1.000
_cell.length_b   1.000
_cell.length_c   1.000
_cell.angle_alpha   90.00
_cell.angle_beta   90.00
_cell.angle_gamma   90.00
#
_symmetry.space_group_name_H-M   'P 1'
#
loop_
_entity.id
_entity.type
_entity.pdbx_description
1 polymer ?
#
loop_
_entity_poly.entity_id
_entity_poly.type
_entity_poly.pdbx_seq_one_letter_code
_entity_poly.pdbx_strand_id
1 'polypeptide(L)' 'MKNQATIPVAALRRAGLKPGDELRVEAAGAGRIVLTRVEETLAGYAGRLTGVYPKGSLQRLRREWR' A
#
# COMPACT_ATOMS: atom_id res chain seq x y z
N MET A 1 22.09 -2.17 16.51
CA MET A 1 21.52 -0.99 17.19
C MET A 1 20.00 -1.10 17.21
N LYS A 2 19.33 -0.63 18.26
CA LYS A 2 17.88 -0.71 18.41
C LYS A 2 17.24 0.64 18.06
N ASN A 3 16.67 0.75 16.87
CA ASN A 3 16.06 1.98 16.35
C ASN A 3 14.55 2.02 16.67
N GLN A 4 14.19 1.79 17.93
CA GLN A 4 12.79 1.76 18.39
C GLN A 4 12.50 3.01 19.23
N ALA A 5 11.33 3.60 19.00
CA ALA A 5 10.82 4.70 19.79
C ALA A 5 9.38 4.39 20.23
N THR A 6 9.01 4.87 21.42
CA THR A 6 7.62 4.81 21.89
C THR A 6 6.86 5.99 21.31
N ILE A 7 5.71 5.72 20.66
CA ILE A 7 4.85 6.76 20.12
C ILE A 7 3.73 7.04 21.14
N PRO A 8 3.52 8.31 21.56
CA PRO A 8 2.43 8.66 22.45
C PRO A 8 1.06 8.27 21.87
N VAL A 9 0.18 7.70 22.69
CA VAL A 9 -1.16 7.24 22.27
C VAL A 9 -2.00 8.34 21.63
N ALA A 10 -1.88 9.58 22.10
CA ALA A 10 -2.58 10.73 21.54
C ALA A 10 -2.13 11.04 20.10
N ALA A 11 -0.86 10.82 19.77
CA ALA A 11 -0.34 11.00 18.42
C ALA A 11 -0.88 9.92 17.48
N LEU A 12 -0.87 8.64 17.89
CA LEU A 12 -1.46 7.54 17.11
C LEU A 12 -2.94 7.78 16.82
N ARG A 13 -3.72 8.18 17.84
CA ARG A 13 -5.16 8.47 17.68
C ARG A 13 -5.41 9.60 16.69
N ARG A 14 -4.66 10.70 16.79
CA ARG A 14 -4.78 11.82 15.83
C ARG A 14 -4.37 11.43 14.41
N ALA A 15 -3.40 10.53 14.28
CA ALA A 15 -2.98 9.99 12.98
C ALA A 15 -3.93 8.89 12.44
N GLY A 16 -4.92 8.45 13.22
CA GLY A 16 -5.86 7.39 12.82
C GLY A 16 -5.23 5.98 12.75
N LEU A 17 -4.02 5.80 13.30
CA LEU A 17 -3.30 4.53 13.29
C LEU A 17 -3.77 3.61 14.41
N LYS A 18 -3.83 2.31 14.12
CA LYS A 18 -4.28 1.27 15.06
C LYS A 18 -3.28 0.11 15.10
N PRO A 19 -3.24 -0.66 16.20
CA PRO A 19 -2.50 -1.91 16.24
C PRO A 19 -2.92 -2.83 15.08
N GLY A 20 -1.93 -3.39 14.37
CA GLY A 20 -2.14 -4.22 13.19
C GLY A 20 -2.08 -3.47 11.86
N ASP A 21 -2.07 -2.14 11.85
CA ASP A 21 -1.83 -1.38 10.62
C ASP A 21 -0.40 -1.59 10.10
N GLU A 22 -0.28 -1.84 8.80
CA GLU A 22 1.01 -1.81 8.11
C GLU A 22 1.39 -0.35 7.78
N LEU A 23 2.64 0.02 8.07
CA LEU A 23 3.13 1.39 7.91
C LEU A 23 4.32 1.45 6.97
N ARG A 24 4.30 2.40 6.04
CA ARG A 24 5.48 2.84 5.30
C ARG A 24 6.18 3.94 6.09
N VAL A 25 7.51 3.83 6.19
CA VAL A 25 8.36 4.82 6.86
C VAL A 25 9.27 5.49 5.83
N GLU A 26 9.23 6.80 5.76
CA GLU A 26 10.00 7.60 4.80
C GLU A 26 10.72 8.75 5.50
N ALA A 27 11.93 9.07 5.05
CA ALA A 27 12.61 10.28 5.47
C ALA A 27 11.95 11.49 4.78
N ALA A 28 11.60 12.51 5.57
CA ALA A 28 10.94 13.72 5.10
C ALA A 28 11.80 14.97 5.38
N GLY A 29 13.10 14.85 5.08
CA GLY A 29 14.10 15.88 5.35
C GLY A 29 14.87 15.66 6.66
N ALA A 30 15.74 16.63 6.98
CA ALA A 30 16.63 16.54 8.13
C ALA A 30 15.84 16.41 9.45
N GLY A 31 16.11 15.32 10.19
CA GLY A 31 15.49 15.07 11.49
C GLY A 31 14.01 14.68 11.45
N ARG A 32 13.43 14.42 10.27
CA ARG A 32 12.01 14.08 10.13
C ARG A 32 11.82 12.73 9.45
N ILE A 33 11.03 11.89 10.09
CA ILE A 33 10.46 10.68 9.49
C ILE A 33 8.94 10.80 9.47
N VAL A 34 8.33 10.27 8.42
CA VAL A 34 6.88 10.18 8.28
C VAL A 34 6.49 8.71 8.27
N LEU A 35 5.47 8.39 9.07
CA LEU A 35 4.83 7.08 9.07
C LEU A 35 3.46 7.25 8.40
N THR A 36 3.25 6.53 7.31
CA THR A 36 1.98 6.54 6.55
C THR A 36 1.40 5.14 6.56
N ARG A 37 0.11 5.01 6.87
CA ARG A 37 -0.59 3.72 6.74
C ARG A 37 -0.56 3.27 5.28
N VAL A 38 -0.16 2.02 5.05
CA VAL A 38 -0.24 1.42 3.74
C VAL A 38 -1.70 1.10 3.47
N GLU A 39 -2.31 1.81 2.51
CA GLU A 39 -3.63 1.46 2.01
C GLU A 39 -3.50 0.50 0.82
N GLU A 40 -3.36 -0.79 1.10
CA GLU A 40 -3.54 -1.83 0.07
C GLU A 40 -5.03 -2.06 -0.18
N THR A 41 -5.72 -1.06 -0.71
CA THR A 41 -7.10 -1.27 -1.14
C THR A 41 -7.10 -1.89 -2.53
N LEU A 42 -7.95 -2.90 -2.73
CA LEU A 42 -8.25 -3.45 -4.04
C LEU A 42 -8.63 -2.32 -5.02
N ALA A 43 -9.23 -1.24 -4.52
CA ALA A 43 -9.57 -0.03 -5.26
C ALA A 43 -8.35 0.69 -5.88
N GLY A 44 -7.18 0.71 -5.22
CA GLY A 44 -5.97 1.34 -5.76
C GLY A 44 -5.34 0.59 -6.94
N TYR A 45 -5.63 -0.71 -7.04
CA TYR A 45 -5.15 -1.59 -8.11
C TYR A 45 -6.23 -1.93 -9.14
N ALA A 46 -7.50 -1.87 -8.77
CA ALA A 46 -8.64 -2.17 -9.63
C ALA A 46 -8.62 -1.25 -10.85
N GLY A 47 -8.56 -1.85 -12.03
CA GLY A 47 -8.57 -1.11 -13.29
C GLY A 47 -7.27 -0.38 -13.64
N ARG A 48 -6.22 -0.45 -12.81
CA ARG A 48 -4.92 0.21 -13.09
C ARG A 48 -4.24 -0.32 -14.36
N LEU A 49 -4.57 -1.54 -14.79
CA LEU A 49 -4.10 -2.16 -16.03
C LEU A 49 -5.19 -2.23 -17.11
N THR A 50 -6.24 -1.41 -17.01
CA THR A 50 -7.29 -1.35 -18.05
C THR A 50 -6.66 -0.95 -19.38
N GLY A 51 -6.93 -1.72 -20.43
CA GLY A 51 -6.41 -1.46 -21.78
C GLY A 51 -4.99 -1.97 -22.05
N VAL A 52 -4.28 -2.50 -21.04
CA VAL A 52 -2.94 -3.10 -21.24
C VAL A 52 -3.01 -4.35 -22.11
N TYR A 53 -4.07 -5.14 -21.97
CA TYR A 53 -4.29 -6.34 -22.77
C TYR A 53 -5.27 -6.07 -23.92
N PRO A 54 -4.96 -6.52 -25.15
CA PRO A 54 -5.88 -6.42 -26.27
C PRO A 54 -7.21 -7.10 -25.95
N LYS A 55 -8.31 -6.53 -26.47
CA LYS A 55 -9.64 -7.11 -26.39
C LYS A 55 -9.61 -8.55 -26.93
N GLY A 56 -10.16 -9.50 -26.18
CA GLY A 56 -10.20 -10.91 -26.61
C GLY A 56 -8.98 -11.76 -26.25
N SER A 57 -7.90 -11.14 -25.73
CA SER A 57 -6.63 -11.85 -25.47
C SER A 57 -6.76 -13.01 -24.48
N LEU A 58 -7.50 -12.82 -23.39
CA LEU A 58 -7.76 -13.87 -22.39
C LEU A 58 -8.63 -15.00 -22.96
N GLN A 59 -9.60 -14.68 -23.81
CA GLN A 59 -10.43 -15.70 -24.47
C GLN A 59 -9.60 -16.53 -25.46
N ARG A 60 -8.64 -15.92 -26.14
CA ARG A 60 -7.70 -16.63 -27.02
C ARG A 60 -6.80 -17.58 -26.21
N LEU A 61 -6.16 -17.07 -25.17
CA LEU A 61 -5.30 -17.87 -24.28
C LEU A 61 -6.05 -19.08 -23.70
N ARG A 62 -7.31 -18.89 -23.29
CA ARG A 62 -8.15 -19.98 -22.75
C ARG A 62 -8.46 -21.08 -23.77
N ARG A 63 -8.49 -20.76 -25.08
CA ARG A 63 -8.72 -21.75 -26.14
C ARG A 63 -7.45 -22.54 -26.47
N GLU A 64 -6.27 -21.98 -26.22
CA GLU A 64 -4.98 -22.64 -26.49
C GLU A 64 -4.67 -23.78 -25.51
N TRP A 65 -5.30 -23.79 -24.34
CA TRP A 65 -5.07 -24.78 -23.26
C TRP A 65 -6.13 -25.89 -23.22
N ARG A 66 -6.85 -26.07 -24.33
CA ARG A 66 -7.86 -27.11 -24.52
C ARG A 66 -7.42 -28.03 -25.64
#